data_AF-A0A971AJA7-F1
#
_entry.id   AF-A0A971AJA7-F1
#
_cell.length_a   1.000
_cell.length_b   1.000
_cell.length_c   1.000
_cell.angle_alpha   90.00
_cell.angle_beta   90.00
_cell.angle_gamma   90.00
#
_symmetry.space_group_name_H-M   'P 1'
#
loop_
_entity.id
_entity.type
_entity.pdbx_description
1 polymer ?
#
loop_
_entity_poly.entity_id
_entity_poly.type
_entity_poly.pdbx_seq_one_letter_code
_entity_poly.pdbx_strand_id
1 'polypeptide(L)' 'MKNVCQLCNTTRKALAYYEEKQLISPTVLENGYRDYSSEDIAAIKEISVLRQC' A
#
# COMPACT_ATOMS: atom_id res chain seq x y z
N MET A 1 6.14 9.25 -10.01
CA MET A 1 5.74 8.67 -8.71
C MET A 1 4.55 7.76 -8.94
N LYS A 2 4.72 6.45 -8.72
CA LYS A 2 3.65 5.47 -8.93
C LYS A 2 2.60 5.66 -7.84
N ASN A 3 1.43 6.20 -8.22
CA ASN A 3 0.31 6.37 -7.31
C ASN A 3 -0.23 4.99 -6.94
N VAL A 4 0.20 4.43 -5.80
CA VAL A 4 -0.29 3.16 -5.25
C VAL A 4 -1.81 3.15 -5.14
N CYS A 5 -2.41 4.31 -4.86
CA CYS A 5 -3.86 4.51 -4.90
C CYS A 5 -4.49 4.16 -6.26
N GLN A 6 -3.85 4.50 -7.38
CA GLN A 6 -4.36 4.15 -8.72
C GLN A 6 -4.08 2.70 -9.10
N LEU A 7 -2.91 2.18 -8.74
CA LEU A 7 -2.51 0.79 -9.07
C LEU A 7 -3.34 -0.25 -8.33
N CYS A 8 -3.67 0.02 -7.07
CA CYS A 8 -4.37 -0.92 -6.21
C CYS A 8 -5.84 -0.57 -5.99
N ASN A 9 -6.39 0.41 -6.73
CA ASN A 9 -7.74 0.96 -6.51
C ASN A 9 -8.02 1.29 -5.02
N THR A 10 -6.96 1.65 -4.30
CA THR A 10 -6.97 1.74 -2.85
C THR A 10 -7.03 3.20 -2.44
N THR A 11 -7.77 3.51 -1.38
CA THR A 11 -7.85 4.88 -0.87
C THR A 11 -6.74 5.12 0.16
N ARG A 12 -6.42 6.38 0.46
CA ARG A 12 -5.50 6.71 1.56
C ARG A 12 -5.92 6.10 2.90
N LYS A 13 -7.24 5.93 3.11
CA LYS A 13 -7.80 5.21 4.26
C LYS A 13 -7.39 3.75 4.32
N ALA A 14 -7.38 3.06 3.17
CA ALA A 14 -6.95 1.68 3.11
C ALA A 14 -5.44 1.54 3.34
N LEU A 15 -4.63 2.46 2.80
CA LEU A 15 -3.19 2.52 3.12
C LEU A 15 -2.95 2.71 4.63
N ALA A 16 -3.64 3.67 5.26
CA ALA A 16 -3.56 3.88 6.70
C ALA A 16 -4.01 2.64 7.48
N TYR A 17 -5.08 1.98 7.04
CA TYR A 17 -5.56 0.73 7.65
C TYR A 17 -4.53 -0.40 7.53
N TYR A 18 -3.84 -0.52 6.40
CA TYR A 18 -2.80 -1.53 6.21
C TYR A 18 -1.52 -1.22 7.00
N GLU A 19 -1.12 0.05 7.11
CA GLU A 19 -0.04 0.47 8.01
C GLU A 19 -0.40 0.16 9.47
N GLU A 20 -1.62 0.49 9.92
CA GLU A 20 -2.08 0.26 11.29
C GLU A 20 -2.18 -1.25 11.61
N LYS A 21 -2.52 -2.05 10.60
CA LYS A 21 -2.51 -3.52 10.66
C LYS A 21 -1.12 -4.14 10.49
N GLN A 22 -0.07 -3.35 10.25
CA GLN A 22 1.27 -3.81 9.88
C GLN A 22 1.29 -4.77 8.67
N LEU A 23 0.34 -4.63 7.75
CA LEU A 23 0.26 -5.42 6.52
C LEU A 23 1.19 -4.91 5.42
N ILE A 24 1.56 -3.64 5.50
CA ILE A 24 2.52 -2.99 4.59
C ILE A 24 3.54 -2.20 5.43
N SER A 25 4.77 -2.11 4.94
CA SER A 25 5.82 -1.32 5.55
C SER A 25 6.59 -0.59 4.46
N PRO A 26 6.02 0.49 3.92
CA PRO A 26 6.72 1.28 2.94
C PRO A 26 8.02 1.82 3.55
N THR A 27 9.07 1.83 2.74
CA THR A 27 10.33 2.40 3.17
C THR A 27 10.18 3.92 3.19
N VAL A 28 10.29 4.52 4.36
CA VAL A 28 10.35 5.97 4.49
C VAL A 28 11.73 6.41 4.02
N LEU A 29 11.78 7.03 2.86
CA LEU A 29 12.99 7.60 2.32
C LEU A 29 13.34 8.88 3.09
N GLU A 30 14.62 9.21 3.11
CA GLU A 30 15.17 10.39 3.81
C GLU A 30 14.55 11.72 3.32
N ASN A 31 13.94 11.72 2.12
CA ASN A 31 13.25 12.86 1.54
C ASN A 31 11.79 13.04 2.03
N GLY A 32 11.33 12.23 3.00
CA GLY A 32 9.97 12.27 3.52
C GLY A 32 8.91 11.61 2.63
N TYR A 33 9.31 11.01 1.50
CA TYR A 33 8.44 10.18 0.69
C TYR A 33 8.44 8.73 1.17
N ARG A 34 7.29 8.09 0.99
CA ARG A 34 7.10 6.67 1.25
C ARG A 34 7.30 5.91 -0.05
N ASP A 35 8.35 5.12 -0.13
CA ASP A 35 8.59 4.22 -1.24
C ASP A 35 7.88 2.90 -0.95
N TYR A 36 6.82 2.65 -1.72
CA TYR A 36 6.14 1.36 -1.69
C TYR A 36 6.84 0.46 -2.68
N SER A 37 7.52 -0.55 -2.16
CA SER A 37 8.21 -1.52 -3.01
C SER A 37 7.21 -2.42 -3.72
N SER A 38 7.69 -3.18 -4.70
CA SER A 38 6.84 -4.12 -5.44
C SER A 38 6.17 -5.15 -4.52
N GLU A 39 6.81 -5.49 -3.40
CA GLU A 39 6.25 -6.33 -2.33
C GLU A 39 5.05 -5.67 -1.63
N ASP A 40 5.15 -4.40 -1.23
CA ASP A 40 4.01 -3.67 -0.66
C ASP A 40 2.85 -3.59 -1.66
N ILE A 41 3.15 -3.33 -2.93
CA ILE A 41 2.12 -3.26 -3.99
C ILE A 41 1.46 -4.63 -4.17
N ALA A 42 2.24 -5.72 -4.15
CA ALA A 42 1.72 -7.08 -4.24
C ALA A 42 0.82 -7.42 -3.04
N ALA A 43 1.25 -7.11 -1.82
CA ALA A 43 0.46 -7.32 -0.60
C ALA A 43 -0.87 -6.54 -0.66
N ILE A 44 -0.84 -5.26 -1.02
CA ILE A 44 -2.07 -4.44 -1.14
C ILE A 44 -3.00 -5.03 -2.19
N LYS A 45 -2.46 -5.46 -3.34
CA LYS A 45 -3.24 -6.07 -4.41
C LYS A 45 -3.87 -7.38 -3.96
N GLU A 46 -3.13 -8.21 -3.24
CA GLU A 46 -3.60 -9.49 -2.70
C GLU A 46 -4.72 -9.29 -1.67
N ILE A 47 -4.53 -8.36 -0.72
CA ILE A 47 -5.56 -8.01 0.27
C ILE A 47 -6.81 -7.43 -0.41
N SER A 48 -6.63 -6.62 -1.45
CA SER A 48 -7.75 -6.05 -2.21
C SER A 48 -8.55 -7.13 -2.95
N VAL A 49 -7.87 -8.14 -3.52
CA VAL A 49 -8.51 -9.28 -4.17
C VAL A 49 -9.23 -10.15 -3.15
N LEU A 50 -8.59 -10.44 -2.00
CA LEU A 50 -9.18 -11.22 -0.90
C LEU A 50 -10.43 -10.57 -0.32
N ARG A 51 -10.51 -9.24 -0.29
CA ARG A 51 -11.68 -8.49 0.20
C ARG A 51 -12.89 -8.49 -0.75
N GLN A 52 -12.71 -8.93 -2.00
CA GLN A 52 -13.77 -8.94 -3.02
C GLN A 52 -14.49 -10.30 -3.17
N CYS A 53 -14.18 -11.27 -2.30
CA CYS A 53 -14.92 -12.54 -2.22
C CYS A 53 -16.03 -12.48 -1.16
#